data_AF-A0A1L9PRN2-F1
#
_entry.id   AF-A0A1L9PRN2-F1
#
_cell.length_a   1.000
_cell.length_b   1.000
_cell.length_c   1.000
_cell.angle_alpha   90.00
_cell.angle_beta   90.00
_cell.angle_gamma   90.00
#
_symmetry.space_group_name_H-M   'P 1'
#
loop_
_entity.id
_entity.type
_entity.pdbx_description
1 polymer ?
#
loop_
_entity_poly.entity_id
_entity_poly.type
_entity_poly.pdbx_seq_one_letter_code
_entity_poly.pdbx_strand_id
1 'polypeptide(L)'
;MSDDALDVLRKFDAVLFGAVGDPGEFPSLCKWFLRLTVIDVPDHVSLWGLLLKIRSPLQLYANVRPVRTFPGTKTPLNTAKNGIDWVLVRENSEGEYCGQGGRSHIGQPWEAATELAMFTRVGIERIMRFAFETARSRPRKKLTVVTKSNAMRHGMVLWDEVAEEVSKDFPDVDWDKMLVDAITIRMVAQPDSLDTIVGTNLHMDILSDLAAGLAGSIGVAPSSNLDPTRKNPSLFEPVHGSAFDITGKGVANPVATFWSAAEMLTWIGEKDAADKLMGCVERVCEAGILTADLGGKAKTQDVVNAVCGEIDRL
;
A
#
# COMPACT_ATOMS: atom_id res chain seq x y z
N MET A 1 -16.25 -11.26 -8.99
CA MET A 1 -15.33 -12.39 -8.74
C MET A 1 -16.15 -13.68 -8.86
N SER A 2 -15.64 -14.75 -9.49
CA SER A 2 -16.33 -16.04 -9.49
C SER A 2 -16.39 -16.61 -8.07
N ASP A 3 -17.37 -17.47 -7.80
CA ASP A 3 -17.59 -18.04 -6.46
C ASP A 3 -16.41 -18.92 -5.98
N ASP A 4 -15.66 -19.51 -6.92
CA ASP A 4 -14.51 -20.40 -6.67
C ASP A 4 -13.16 -19.66 -6.63
N ALA A 5 -13.12 -18.35 -6.84
CA ALA A 5 -11.86 -17.62 -7.01
C ALA A 5 -10.92 -17.77 -5.82
N LEU A 6 -11.43 -17.77 -4.59
CA LEU A 6 -10.58 -17.97 -3.40
C LEU A 6 -9.96 -19.37 -3.36
N ASP A 7 -10.69 -20.39 -3.79
CA ASP A 7 -10.18 -21.76 -3.86
C ASP A 7 -9.16 -21.93 -4.98
N VAL A 8 -9.29 -21.16 -6.07
CA VAL A 8 -8.26 -21.06 -7.09
C VAL A 8 -7.01 -20.38 -6.53
N LEU A 9 -7.15 -19.22 -5.89
CA LEU A 9 -6.01 -18.46 -5.34
C LEU A 9 -5.21 -19.30 -4.33
N ARG A 10 -5.88 -20.03 -3.43
CA ARG A 10 -5.23 -20.89 -2.41
C ARG A 10 -4.28 -21.96 -2.96
N LYS A 11 -4.33 -22.25 -4.27
CA LYS A 11 -3.44 -23.23 -4.92
C LYS A 11 -2.08 -22.65 -5.31
N PHE A 12 -1.90 -21.34 -5.23
CA PHE A 12 -0.67 -20.65 -5.59
C PHE A 12 0.13 -20.25 -4.34
N ASP A 13 1.43 -20.00 -4.51
CA ASP A 13 2.30 -19.53 -3.43
C ASP A 13 2.11 -18.03 -3.12
N ALA A 14 1.81 -17.25 -4.16
CA ALA A 14 1.59 -15.81 -4.09
C ALA A 14 0.76 -15.33 -5.30
N VAL A 15 0.22 -14.12 -5.18
CA VAL A 15 -0.57 -13.46 -6.22
C VAL A 15 0.10 -12.15 -6.58
N LEU A 16 0.47 -11.97 -7.86
CA LEU A 16 0.83 -10.67 -8.40
C LEU A 16 -0.40 -10.07 -9.08
N PHE A 17 -0.89 -8.96 -8.56
CA PHE A 17 -2.11 -8.30 -8.99
C PHE A 17 -1.78 -6.95 -9.63
N GLY A 18 -2.54 -6.58 -10.66
CA GLY A 18 -2.42 -5.30 -11.35
C GLY A 18 -3.21 -4.21 -10.61
N ALA A 19 -4.27 -3.73 -11.24
CA ALA A 19 -5.23 -2.82 -10.64
C ALA A 19 -6.65 -3.19 -11.08
N VAL A 20 -7.64 -2.74 -10.32
CA VAL A 20 -9.06 -2.93 -10.66
C VAL A 20 -9.85 -1.65 -10.46
N GLY A 21 -10.80 -1.42 -11.35
CA GLY A 21 -11.81 -0.38 -11.28
C GLY A 21 -12.69 -0.46 -12.52
N ASP A 22 -13.82 0.23 -12.51
CA ASP A 22 -14.68 0.42 -13.68
C ASP A 22 -15.06 1.91 -13.75
N PRO A 23 -14.65 2.68 -14.78
CA PRO A 23 -14.89 4.11 -14.82
C PRO A 23 -16.34 4.48 -15.18
N GLY A 24 -17.20 3.51 -15.54
CA GLY A 24 -18.57 3.76 -16.00
C GLY A 24 -18.66 4.48 -17.37
N GLU A 25 -17.67 5.29 -17.75
CA GLU A 25 -17.63 6.05 -19.00
C GLU A 25 -16.33 5.83 -19.81
N PHE A 26 -16.45 5.12 -20.94
CA PHE A 26 -15.41 5.09 -21.98
C PHE A 26 -15.58 6.24 -22.98
N PRO A 27 -14.49 6.80 -23.54
CA PRO A 27 -14.55 7.70 -24.69
C PRO A 27 -15.32 7.08 -25.85
N SER A 28 -16.16 7.89 -26.48
CA SER A 28 -17.30 7.56 -27.36
C SER A 28 -17.05 6.60 -28.53
N LEU A 29 -15.80 6.30 -28.88
CA LEU A 29 -15.42 5.43 -29.99
C LEU A 29 -15.44 3.93 -29.64
N CYS A 30 -15.30 3.55 -28.37
CA CYS A 30 -15.40 2.13 -27.94
C CYS A 30 -16.83 1.66 -27.64
N LYS A 31 -17.82 2.57 -27.66
CA LYS A 31 -19.23 2.29 -27.28
C LYS A 31 -19.94 1.29 -28.20
N TRP A 32 -19.48 1.09 -29.44
CA TRP A 32 -20.19 0.26 -30.41
C TRP A 32 -19.95 -1.25 -30.25
N PHE A 33 -18.87 -1.67 -29.59
CA PHE A 33 -18.52 -3.10 -29.47
C PHE A 33 -18.93 -3.76 -28.15
N LEU A 34 -19.25 -2.99 -27.10
CA LEU A 34 -19.51 -3.49 -25.74
C LEU A 34 -20.90 -3.12 -25.19
N ARG A 35 -21.94 -3.18 -26.03
CA ARG A 35 -23.29 -2.68 -25.69
C ARG A 35 -24.18 -3.63 -24.88
N LEU A 36 -23.64 -4.49 -24.01
CA LEU A 36 -24.48 -5.40 -23.21
C LEU A 36 -24.12 -5.55 -21.72
N THR A 37 -23.14 -4.83 -21.16
CA THR A 37 -22.81 -4.98 -19.71
C THR A 37 -21.99 -3.80 -19.17
N VAL A 38 -22.38 -2.56 -19.47
CA VAL A 38 -21.79 -1.41 -18.78
C VAL A 38 -22.61 -1.19 -17.50
N ILE A 39 -22.13 -1.76 -16.39
CA ILE A 39 -22.62 -1.46 -15.05
C ILE A 39 -21.63 -0.44 -14.48
N ASP A 40 -22.09 0.77 -14.22
CA ASP A 40 -21.35 1.71 -13.38
C ASP A 40 -21.19 1.03 -12.00
N VAL A 41 -19.97 0.63 -11.64
CA VAL A 41 -19.69 -0.05 -10.36
C VAL A 41 -19.13 1.00 -9.41
N PRO A 42 -19.92 1.50 -8.45
CA PRO A 42 -19.43 2.48 -7.48
C PRO A 42 -18.18 1.97 -6.75
N ASP A 43 -17.27 2.86 -6.36
CA ASP A 43 -16.00 2.48 -5.71
C ASP A 43 -16.19 1.62 -4.46
N HIS A 44 -17.25 1.86 -3.68
CA HIS A 44 -17.58 1.01 -2.54
C HIS A 44 -17.97 -0.41 -2.98
N VAL A 45 -18.61 -0.60 -4.13
CA VAL A 45 -18.96 -1.92 -4.67
C VAL A 45 -17.73 -2.63 -5.23
N SER A 46 -16.81 -1.93 -5.90
CA SER A 46 -15.60 -2.55 -6.47
C SER A 46 -14.61 -2.97 -5.35
N LEU A 47 -14.40 -2.11 -4.35
CA LEU A 47 -13.53 -2.39 -3.20
C LEU A 47 -14.07 -3.52 -2.33
N TRP A 48 -15.34 -3.44 -1.91
CA TRP A 48 -15.99 -4.47 -1.08
C TRP A 48 -16.37 -5.73 -1.88
N GLY A 49 -16.43 -5.64 -3.21
CA GLY A 49 -16.81 -6.72 -4.12
C GLY A 49 -15.65 -7.58 -4.61
N LEU A 50 -14.40 -7.10 -4.46
CA LEU A 50 -13.21 -7.79 -4.94
C LEU A 50 -12.07 -7.80 -3.92
N LEU A 51 -11.38 -6.67 -3.72
CA LEU A 51 -10.14 -6.61 -2.94
C LEU A 51 -10.35 -6.99 -1.48
N LEU A 52 -11.39 -6.45 -0.84
CA LEU A 52 -11.71 -6.84 0.55
C LEU A 52 -12.24 -8.28 0.66
N LYS A 53 -12.91 -8.80 -0.40
CA LYS A 53 -13.31 -10.22 -0.47
C LYS A 53 -12.13 -11.17 -0.64
N ILE A 54 -10.98 -10.70 -1.09
CA ILE A 54 -9.74 -11.48 -1.12
C ILE A 54 -9.02 -11.35 0.22
N ARG A 55 -8.77 -10.11 0.67
CA ARG A 55 -7.95 -9.82 1.85
C ARG A 55 -8.48 -10.45 3.13
N SER A 56 -9.77 -10.28 3.42
CA SER A 56 -10.34 -10.74 4.70
C SER A 56 -10.39 -12.28 4.81
N PRO A 57 -10.93 -13.03 3.82
CA PRO A 57 -10.95 -14.50 3.88
C PRO A 57 -9.58 -15.17 3.84
N LEU A 58 -8.58 -14.54 3.19
CA LEU A 58 -7.20 -15.02 3.16
C LEU A 58 -6.36 -14.51 4.34
N GLN A 59 -6.95 -13.76 5.28
CA GLN A 59 -6.26 -13.21 6.45
C GLN A 59 -5.03 -12.36 6.07
N LEU A 60 -5.12 -11.58 4.99
CA LEU A 60 -4.05 -10.69 4.53
C LEU A 60 -3.98 -9.41 5.39
N TYR A 61 -3.73 -9.59 6.69
CA TYR A 61 -3.93 -8.57 7.71
C TYR A 61 -2.83 -7.51 7.77
N ALA A 62 -1.66 -7.78 7.19
CA ALA A 62 -0.55 -6.82 7.16
C ALA A 62 -0.39 -6.29 5.73
N ASN A 63 -0.71 -5.02 5.51
CA ASN A 63 -0.41 -4.35 4.25
C ASN A 63 0.88 -3.53 4.40
N VAL A 64 1.92 -3.88 3.65
CA VAL A 64 3.24 -3.27 3.72
C VAL A 64 3.47 -2.42 2.48
N ARG A 65 3.83 -1.15 2.68
CA ARG A 65 4.06 -0.17 1.61
C ARG A 65 5.41 0.48 1.84
N PRO A 66 6.51 -0.08 1.29
CA PRO A 66 7.78 0.62 1.28
C PRO A 66 7.68 1.83 0.35
N VAL A 67 8.28 2.95 0.77
CA VAL A 67 8.25 4.22 0.06
C VAL A 67 9.64 4.80 0.07
N ARG A 68 10.21 5.03 -1.12
CA ARG A 68 11.53 5.65 -1.23
C ARG A 68 11.67 6.58 -2.41
N THR A 69 12.53 7.57 -2.28
CA THR A 69 12.97 8.40 -3.39
C THR A 69 13.95 7.60 -4.25
N PHE A 70 13.57 7.27 -5.48
CA PHE A 70 14.44 6.51 -6.38
C PHE A 70 15.65 7.34 -6.85
N PRO A 71 16.81 6.69 -7.07
CA PRO A 71 17.96 7.32 -7.72
C PRO A 71 17.56 8.02 -9.03
N GLY A 72 18.12 9.19 -9.29
CA GLY A 72 17.80 10.02 -10.45
C GLY A 72 16.47 10.80 -10.36
N THR A 73 15.67 10.58 -9.32
CA THR A 73 14.42 11.32 -9.08
C THR A 73 14.57 12.34 -7.94
N LYS A 74 13.57 13.20 -7.74
CA LYS A 74 13.58 14.20 -6.67
C LYS A 74 12.28 14.14 -5.88
N THR A 75 12.43 14.20 -4.56
CA THR A 75 11.34 14.52 -3.66
C THR A 75 10.95 16.02 -3.81
N PRO A 76 9.66 16.37 -3.73
CA PRO A 76 9.22 17.77 -3.61
C PRO A 76 9.64 18.43 -2.28
N LEU A 77 10.10 17.66 -1.28
CA LEU A 77 10.50 18.17 0.02
C LEU A 77 11.95 18.68 0.02
N ASN A 78 12.12 19.97 0.27
CA ASN A 78 13.44 20.55 0.52
C ASN A 78 14.07 20.10 1.86
N THR A 79 13.25 19.57 2.77
CA THR A 79 13.65 19.04 4.08
C THR A 79 14.22 17.61 3.99
N ALA A 80 13.87 16.84 2.97
CA ALA A 80 14.35 15.48 2.73
C ALA A 80 15.66 15.49 1.94
N LYS A 81 16.75 15.93 2.57
CA LYS A 81 18.06 16.12 1.90
C LYS A 81 18.63 14.83 1.33
N ASN A 82 18.35 13.70 1.98
CA ASN A 82 18.82 12.37 1.59
C ASN A 82 17.73 11.57 0.84
N GLY A 83 16.63 12.22 0.44
CA GLY A 83 15.44 11.53 -0.02
C GLY A 83 14.64 10.92 1.14
N ILE A 84 13.64 10.13 0.77
CA ILE A 84 12.78 9.38 1.69
C ILE A 84 13.12 7.89 1.57
N ASP A 85 13.11 7.18 2.69
CA ASP A 85 13.12 5.72 2.76
C ASP A 85 12.35 5.27 4.01
N TRP A 86 11.07 4.96 3.82
CA TRP A 86 10.14 4.56 4.87
C TRP A 86 9.50 3.22 4.54
N VAL A 87 9.04 2.51 5.57
CA VAL A 87 8.15 1.35 5.43
C VAL A 87 6.88 1.62 6.23
N LEU A 88 5.76 1.70 5.53
CA LEU A 88 4.45 1.83 6.17
C LEU A 88 3.80 0.47 6.33
N VAL A 89 3.32 0.19 7.55
CA VAL A 89 2.67 -1.05 7.94
C VAL A 89 1.22 -0.73 8.34
N ARG A 90 0.30 -1.17 7.50
CA ARG A 90 -1.14 -0.99 7.65
C ARG A 90 -1.80 -2.24 8.22
N GLU A 91 -2.54 -2.07 9.31
CA GLU A 91 -3.56 -3.04 9.71
C GLU A 91 -4.64 -3.08 8.63
N ASN A 92 -4.89 -4.25 8.05
CA ASN A 92 -5.63 -4.39 6.78
C ASN A 92 -6.88 -5.28 6.91
N SER A 93 -7.32 -5.59 8.14
CA SER A 93 -8.42 -6.53 8.38
C SER A 93 -9.59 -5.96 9.18
N GLU A 94 -9.37 -4.93 10.00
CA GLU A 94 -10.38 -4.32 10.87
C GLU A 94 -10.17 -2.80 10.97
N GLY A 95 -10.46 -2.22 12.13
CA GLY A 95 -10.40 -0.79 12.37
C GLY A 95 -11.61 -0.05 11.80
N GLU A 96 -11.34 1.08 11.16
CA GLU A 96 -12.36 1.94 10.56
C GLU A 96 -13.01 1.29 9.34
N TYR A 97 -12.38 0.27 8.74
CA TYR A 97 -12.84 -0.44 7.54
C TYR A 97 -13.50 -1.78 7.90
N CYS A 98 -14.08 -1.89 9.10
CA CYS A 98 -14.70 -3.14 9.56
C CYS A 98 -16.07 -3.42 8.94
N GLY A 99 -16.69 -2.43 8.28
CA GLY A 99 -17.99 -2.56 7.60
C GLY A 99 -19.18 -2.65 8.55
N GLN A 100 -19.01 -2.29 9.83
CA GLN A 100 -20.08 -2.28 10.83
C GLN A 100 -20.77 -0.92 10.85
N GLY A 101 -22.09 -0.93 10.79
CA GLY A 101 -22.88 0.29 10.71
C GLY A 101 -24.23 0.03 10.06
N GLY A 102 -24.80 1.08 9.48
CA GLY A 102 -26.06 0.97 8.74
C GLY A 102 -26.74 2.31 8.53
N ARG A 103 -27.71 2.32 7.60
CA ARG A 103 -28.54 3.48 7.27
C ARG A 103 -29.99 3.23 7.70
N SER A 104 -30.62 4.26 8.25
CA SER A 104 -32.04 4.28 8.65
C SER A 104 -32.78 5.40 7.92
N HIS A 105 -34.05 5.17 7.59
CA HIS A 105 -34.90 6.12 6.83
C HIS A 105 -34.34 6.49 5.45
N ILE A 106 -33.88 5.49 4.70
CA ILE A 106 -33.21 5.67 3.41
C ILE A 106 -34.05 6.53 2.44
N GLY A 107 -33.44 7.60 1.93
CA GLY A 107 -34.06 8.50 0.95
C GLY A 107 -34.97 9.58 1.54
N GLN A 108 -35.02 9.72 2.86
CA GLN A 108 -35.77 10.79 3.52
C GLN A 108 -34.85 11.93 3.99
N PRO A 109 -35.34 13.18 4.16
CA PRO A 109 -34.53 14.30 4.68
C PRO A 109 -33.98 14.09 6.11
N TRP A 110 -34.55 13.15 6.88
CA TRP A 110 -34.13 12.78 8.23
C TRP A 110 -33.38 11.44 8.25
N GLU A 111 -32.80 11.05 7.11
CA GLU A 111 -31.95 9.87 7.02
C GLU A 111 -30.76 9.97 7.99
N ALA A 112 -30.47 8.86 8.66
CA ALA A 112 -29.36 8.74 9.58
C ALA A 112 -28.49 7.53 9.21
N ALA A 113 -27.18 7.66 9.39
CA ALA A 113 -26.22 6.59 9.20
C ALA A 113 -25.34 6.44 10.44
N THR A 114 -24.91 5.22 10.69
CA THR A 114 -23.90 4.90 11.71
C THR A 114 -22.74 4.19 11.03
N GLU A 115 -21.53 4.55 11.44
CA GLU A 115 -20.29 3.87 11.08
C GLU A 115 -19.56 3.56 12.38
N LEU A 116 -19.13 2.32 12.53
CA LEU A 116 -18.39 1.85 13.70
C LEU A 116 -16.99 1.44 13.28
N ALA A 117 -16.02 1.71 14.15
CA ALA A 117 -14.66 1.20 14.01
C ALA A 117 -14.44 0.10 15.05
N MET A 118 -14.06 -1.08 14.60
CA MET A 118 -13.85 -2.25 15.46
C MET A 118 -12.36 -2.55 15.60
N PHE A 119 -11.90 -2.63 16.84
CA PHE A 119 -10.50 -2.94 17.16
C PHE A 119 -10.49 -4.12 18.11
N THR A 120 -9.83 -5.20 17.72
CA THR A 120 -9.70 -6.40 18.53
C THR A 120 -8.27 -6.52 19.05
N ARG A 121 -8.11 -6.95 20.30
CA ARG A 121 -6.78 -7.16 20.88
C ARG A 121 -5.90 -8.06 20.01
N VAL A 122 -6.47 -9.10 19.42
CA VAL A 122 -5.76 -10.03 18.51
C VAL A 122 -5.29 -9.32 17.24
N GLY A 123 -6.16 -8.51 16.61
CA GLY A 123 -5.83 -7.75 15.40
C GLY A 123 -4.71 -6.73 15.65
N ILE A 124 -4.80 -6.01 16.77
CA ILE A 124 -3.79 -5.03 17.18
C ILE A 124 -2.45 -5.71 17.52
N GLU A 125 -2.47 -6.77 18.34
CA GLU A 125 -1.22 -7.41 18.78
C GLU A 125 -0.45 -7.98 17.58
N ARG A 126 -1.12 -8.65 16.65
CA ARG A 126 -0.45 -9.26 15.48
C ARG A 126 0.18 -8.23 14.54
N ILE A 127 -0.48 -7.08 14.33
CA ILE A 127 0.08 -6.03 13.45
C ILE A 127 1.21 -5.28 14.16
N MET A 128 1.10 -5.03 15.47
CA MET A 128 2.18 -4.42 16.24
C MET A 128 3.43 -5.28 16.23
N ARG A 129 3.31 -6.58 16.54
CA ARG A 129 4.44 -7.51 16.48
C ARG A 129 5.07 -7.54 15.10
N PHE A 130 4.26 -7.59 14.04
CA PHE A 130 4.76 -7.53 12.67
C PHE A 130 5.51 -6.22 12.37
N ALA A 131 5.00 -5.07 12.84
CA ALA A 131 5.65 -3.77 12.65
C ALA A 131 6.96 -3.63 13.43
N PHE A 132 7.01 -4.12 14.68
CA PHE A 132 8.24 -4.16 15.46
C PHE A 132 9.29 -5.07 14.82
N GLU A 133 8.90 -6.24 14.30
CA GLU A 133 9.80 -7.13 13.54
C GLU A 133 10.31 -6.45 12.26
N THR A 134 9.42 -5.76 11.54
CA THR A 134 9.77 -4.99 10.34
C THR A 134 10.80 -3.91 10.69
N ALA A 135 10.55 -3.12 11.74
CA ALA A 135 11.48 -2.11 12.21
C ALA A 135 12.82 -2.72 12.65
N ARG A 136 12.80 -3.81 13.41
CA ARG A 136 14.01 -4.52 13.86
C ARG A 136 14.88 -5.02 12.72
N SER A 137 14.26 -5.42 11.61
CA SER A 137 14.95 -5.89 10.39
C SER A 137 15.64 -4.75 9.62
N ARG A 138 15.22 -3.49 9.85
CA ARG A 138 15.79 -2.32 9.18
C ARG A 138 17.00 -1.79 9.94
N PRO A 139 17.99 -1.19 9.24
CA PRO A 139 19.24 -0.73 9.88
C PRO A 139 19.04 0.28 11.01
N ARG A 140 17.98 1.10 10.93
CA ARG A 140 17.72 2.17 11.89
C ARG A 140 16.93 1.71 13.11
N LYS A 141 16.32 0.52 13.06
CA LYS A 141 15.52 -0.06 14.15
C LYS A 141 14.55 0.93 14.80
N LYS A 142 13.82 1.68 13.97
CA LYS A 142 12.93 2.74 14.45
C LYS A 142 11.49 2.54 14.01
N LEU A 143 10.56 2.62 14.95
CA LEU A 143 9.12 2.49 14.74
C LEU A 143 8.36 3.72 15.25
N THR A 144 7.46 4.27 14.44
CA THR A 144 6.48 5.26 14.89
C THR A 144 5.07 4.67 14.82
N VAL A 145 4.38 4.62 15.96
CA VAL A 145 3.00 4.14 16.10
C VAL A 145 2.02 5.30 15.95
N VAL A 146 1.18 5.26 14.91
CA VAL A 146 0.19 6.29 14.63
C VAL A 146 -1.09 6.04 15.42
N THR A 147 -1.62 7.07 16.07
CA THR A 147 -2.82 6.98 16.92
C THR A 147 -3.71 8.22 16.80
N LYS A 148 -4.93 8.15 17.35
CA LYS A 148 -5.79 9.31 17.64
C LYS A 148 -6.49 9.14 18.98
N SER A 149 -5.77 8.61 19.98
CA SER A 149 -6.29 8.29 21.31
C SER A 149 -6.80 9.49 22.11
N ASN A 150 -6.46 10.73 21.72
CA ASN A 150 -7.03 11.94 22.28
C ASN A 150 -8.51 12.18 21.90
N ALA A 151 -8.97 11.64 20.77
CA ALA A 151 -10.36 11.76 20.30
C ALA A 151 -11.10 10.41 20.34
N MET A 152 -10.45 9.32 19.92
CA MET A 152 -11.01 7.97 19.85
C MET A 152 -10.71 7.18 21.13
N ARG A 153 -11.45 7.50 22.19
CA ARG A 153 -11.15 7.12 23.59
C ARG A 153 -11.24 5.63 23.94
N HIS A 154 -11.67 4.76 23.02
CA HIS A 154 -11.82 3.32 23.29
C HIS A 154 -10.87 2.51 22.41
N GLY A 155 -11.13 2.46 21.11
CA GLY A 155 -10.31 1.70 20.15
C GLY A 155 -8.85 2.14 20.10
N MET A 156 -8.59 3.45 19.98
CA MET A 156 -7.21 3.95 19.91
C MET A 156 -6.48 3.94 21.26
N VAL A 157 -7.22 3.92 22.39
CA VAL A 157 -6.60 3.71 23.71
C VAL A 157 -6.15 2.26 23.84
N LEU A 158 -6.98 1.29 23.43
CA LEU A 158 -6.59 -0.11 23.37
C LEU A 158 -5.39 -0.32 22.40
N TRP A 159 -5.38 0.37 21.27
CA TRP A 159 -4.26 0.38 20.32
C TRP A 159 -2.94 0.81 20.99
N ASP A 160 -2.97 1.92 21.72
CA ASP A 160 -1.82 2.44 22.46
C ASP A 160 -1.35 1.48 23.57
N GLU A 161 -2.28 0.90 24.33
CA GLU A 161 -1.98 -0.05 25.42
C GLU A 161 -1.29 -1.31 24.90
N VAL A 162 -1.81 -1.89 23.82
CA VAL A 162 -1.23 -3.10 23.21
C VAL A 162 0.14 -2.80 22.58
N ALA A 163 0.33 -1.62 21.98
CA ALA A 163 1.65 -1.22 21.47
C ALA A 163 2.71 -1.18 22.58
N GLU A 164 2.37 -0.57 23.71
CA GLU A 164 3.24 -0.52 24.89
C GLU A 164 3.55 -1.93 25.43
N GLU A 165 2.54 -2.80 25.53
CA GLU A 165 2.72 -4.20 25.93
C GLU A 165 3.67 -4.96 25.01
N VAL A 166 3.45 -4.89 23.68
CA VAL A 166 4.27 -5.57 22.68
C VAL A 166 5.70 -5.03 22.66
N SER A 167 5.89 -3.73 22.87
CA SER A 167 7.22 -3.09 22.82
C SER A 167 8.23 -3.71 23.80
N LYS A 168 7.75 -4.30 24.90
CA LYS A 168 8.59 -4.97 25.92
C LYS A 168 9.33 -6.18 25.36
N ASP A 169 8.80 -6.79 24.30
CA ASP A 169 9.43 -7.92 23.60
C ASP A 169 10.50 -7.46 22.59
N PHE A 170 10.61 -6.15 22.33
CA PHE A 170 11.50 -5.55 21.33
C PHE A 170 12.36 -4.41 21.93
N PRO A 171 13.17 -4.68 22.98
CA PRO A 171 13.96 -3.64 23.64
C PRO A 171 15.07 -3.04 22.77
N ASP A 172 15.37 -3.64 21.61
CA ASP A 172 16.37 -3.16 20.65
C ASP A 172 15.79 -2.26 19.55
N VAL A 173 14.48 -1.98 19.57
CA VAL A 173 13.78 -1.09 18.64
C VAL A 173 13.45 0.23 19.34
N ASP A 174 13.97 1.34 18.84
CA ASP A 174 13.57 2.68 19.27
C ASP A 174 12.16 2.96 18.73
N TRP A 175 11.24 3.39 19.58
CA TRP A 175 9.88 3.66 19.12
C TRP A 175 9.24 4.84 19.83
N ASP A 176 8.33 5.48 19.11
CA ASP A 176 7.49 6.55 19.64
C ASP A 176 6.06 6.42 19.12
N LYS A 177 5.11 7.08 19.78
CA LYS A 177 3.73 7.20 19.30
C LYS A 177 3.40 8.63 18.95
N MET A 178 2.62 8.80 17.90
CA MET A 178 2.32 10.11 17.36
C MET A 178 0.87 10.20 16.89
N LEU A 179 0.22 11.33 17.16
CA LEU A 179 -1.12 11.56 16.67
C LEU A 179 -1.11 11.66 15.13
N VAL A 180 -2.14 11.11 14.47
CA VAL A 180 -2.24 11.07 13.00
C VAL A 180 -2.18 12.46 12.35
N ASP A 181 -2.67 13.51 13.00
CA ASP A 181 -2.49 14.89 12.55
C ASP A 181 -1.04 15.35 12.72
N ALA A 182 -0.43 15.08 13.88
CA ALA A 182 0.93 15.50 14.15
C ALA A 182 1.96 14.80 13.23
N ILE A 183 1.79 13.52 12.90
CA ILE A 183 2.73 12.80 12.03
C ILE A 183 2.76 13.39 10.61
N THR A 184 1.64 13.92 10.10
CA THR A 184 1.65 14.62 8.79
C THR A 184 2.63 15.80 8.78
N ILE A 185 2.73 16.52 9.90
CA ILE A 185 3.68 17.63 10.06
C ILE A 185 5.12 17.09 10.10
N ARG A 186 5.37 15.98 10.82
CA ARG A 186 6.72 15.39 10.92
C ARG A 186 7.20 14.79 9.60
N MET A 187 6.31 14.18 8.81
CA MET A 187 6.64 13.70 7.47
C MET A 187 7.16 14.81 6.55
N VAL A 188 6.64 16.03 6.70
CA VAL A 188 7.07 17.19 5.91
C VAL A 188 8.28 17.90 6.54
N ALA A 189 8.25 18.17 7.84
CA ALA A 189 9.24 19.01 8.51
C ALA A 189 10.53 18.26 8.89
N GLN A 190 10.41 16.97 9.22
CA GLN A 190 11.52 16.13 9.70
C GLN A 190 11.45 14.72 9.09
N PRO A 191 11.44 14.59 7.75
CA PRO A 191 11.29 13.29 7.08
C PRO A 191 12.34 12.26 7.49
N ASP A 192 13.58 12.69 7.68
CA ASP A 192 14.70 11.85 8.11
C ASP A 192 14.50 11.26 9.52
N SER A 193 13.56 11.78 10.31
CA SER A 193 13.28 11.27 11.66
C SER A 193 12.37 10.03 11.69
N LEU A 194 11.81 9.63 10.54
CA LEU A 194 10.89 8.50 10.38
C LEU A 194 11.61 7.34 9.66
N ASP A 195 11.14 6.11 9.90
CA ASP A 195 11.71 4.89 9.33
C ASP A 195 10.59 3.86 9.07
N THR A 196 10.16 3.12 10.09
CA THR A 196 8.96 2.27 10.03
C THR A 196 7.78 3.00 10.66
N ILE A 197 6.62 2.98 10.02
CA ILE A 197 5.41 3.65 10.51
C ILE A 197 4.28 2.63 10.53
N VAL A 198 3.62 2.44 11.68
CA VAL A 198 2.46 1.53 11.79
C VAL A 198 1.20 2.31 12.14
N GLY A 199 0.08 1.92 11.54
CA GLY A 199 -1.22 2.51 11.86
C GLY A 199 -2.38 1.63 11.47
N THR A 200 -3.57 2.11 11.82
CA THR A 200 -4.84 1.48 11.50
C THR A 200 -5.17 1.59 10.02
N ASN A 201 -6.20 0.88 9.61
CA ASN A 201 -6.59 0.72 8.23
C ASN A 201 -6.77 2.07 7.52
N LEU A 202 -7.58 2.99 8.09
CA LEU A 202 -7.80 4.32 7.51
C LEU A 202 -6.56 5.23 7.61
N HIS A 203 -5.90 5.24 8.78
CA HIS A 203 -4.75 6.13 8.98
C HIS A 203 -3.62 5.83 8.00
N MET A 204 -3.31 4.55 7.76
CA MET A 204 -2.26 4.18 6.82
C MET A 204 -2.69 4.28 5.36
N ASP A 205 -3.98 4.16 5.05
CA ASP A 205 -4.48 4.47 3.70
C ASP A 205 -4.08 5.90 3.30
N ILE A 206 -4.41 6.86 4.16
CA ILE A 206 -4.09 8.29 3.94
C ILE A 206 -2.58 8.54 3.98
N LEU A 207 -1.88 8.02 5.00
CA LEU A 207 -0.46 8.34 5.20
C LEU A 207 0.44 7.69 4.15
N SER A 208 0.06 6.56 3.57
CA SER A 208 0.84 5.94 2.50
C SER A 208 0.70 6.67 1.17
N ASP A 209 -0.47 7.20 0.83
CA ASP A 209 -0.65 8.07 -0.33
C ASP A 209 0.13 9.38 -0.16
N LEU A 210 0.08 9.97 1.05
CA LEU A 210 0.91 11.13 1.39
C LEU A 210 2.40 10.78 1.24
N ALA A 211 2.86 9.66 1.78
CA ALA A 211 4.25 9.23 1.70
C ALA A 211 4.70 9.08 0.23
N ALA A 212 3.90 8.44 -0.61
CA ALA A 212 4.20 8.25 -2.02
C ALA A 212 4.29 9.59 -2.78
N GLY A 213 3.37 10.52 -2.51
CA GLY A 213 3.43 11.89 -3.04
C GLY A 213 4.68 12.65 -2.59
N LEU A 214 5.06 12.52 -1.31
CA LEU A 214 6.27 13.15 -0.77
C LEU A 214 7.57 12.51 -1.29
N ALA A 215 7.55 11.24 -1.70
CA ALA A 215 8.71 10.56 -2.28
C ALA A 215 8.96 10.98 -3.74
N GLY A 216 7.94 11.49 -4.44
CA GLY A 216 8.04 12.11 -5.77
C GLY A 216 6.97 11.65 -6.76
N SER A 217 6.46 10.42 -6.63
CA SER A 217 5.37 9.91 -7.48
C SER A 217 4.65 8.74 -6.80
N ILE A 218 3.33 8.68 -6.96
CA ILE A 218 2.55 7.50 -6.59
C ILE A 218 2.83 6.29 -7.50
N GLY A 219 3.32 6.54 -8.72
CA GLY A 219 3.62 5.52 -9.73
C GLY A 219 4.80 4.61 -9.39
N VAL A 220 5.50 4.87 -8.27
CA VAL A 220 6.61 4.03 -7.80
C VAL A 220 6.27 3.20 -6.56
N ALA A 221 5.10 3.39 -5.94
CA ALA A 221 4.78 2.77 -4.66
C ALA A 221 4.19 1.35 -4.82
N PRO A 222 4.86 0.30 -4.30
CA PRO A 222 4.30 -1.05 -4.22
C PRO A 222 3.45 -1.24 -2.95
N SER A 223 2.65 -2.30 -2.93
CA SER A 223 1.82 -2.72 -1.80
C SER A 223 1.82 -4.24 -1.68
N SER A 224 2.20 -4.73 -0.51
CA SER A 224 2.25 -6.15 -0.17
C SER A 224 1.17 -6.46 0.86
N ASN A 225 0.10 -7.16 0.48
CA ASN A 225 -0.96 -7.65 1.35
C ASN A 225 -0.61 -9.07 1.82
N LEU A 226 -0.10 -9.16 3.04
CA LEU A 226 0.56 -10.34 3.56
C LEU A 226 -0.34 -11.11 4.53
N ASP A 227 -0.27 -12.43 4.45
CA ASP A 227 -0.54 -13.34 5.56
C ASP A 227 0.81 -13.78 6.17
N PRO A 228 1.32 -13.09 7.20
CA PRO A 228 2.54 -13.48 7.90
C PRO A 228 2.61 -14.92 8.40
N THR A 229 1.47 -15.59 8.57
CA THR A 229 1.45 -17.02 8.98
C THR A 229 1.76 -17.97 7.83
N ARG A 230 1.78 -17.48 6.58
CA ARG A 230 1.98 -18.26 5.35
C ARG A 230 0.92 -19.35 5.11
N LYS A 231 -0.23 -19.29 5.80
CA LYS A 231 -1.32 -20.25 5.61
C LYS A 231 -2.09 -20.00 4.32
N ASN A 232 -2.09 -18.76 3.85
CA ASN A 232 -2.73 -18.33 2.61
C ASN A 232 -1.71 -17.63 1.69
N PRO A 233 -1.95 -17.64 0.36
CA PRO A 233 -1.15 -16.88 -0.58
C PRO A 233 -1.28 -15.38 -0.29
N SER A 234 -0.13 -14.70 -0.24
CA SER A 234 -0.10 -13.24 -0.11
C SER A 234 -0.24 -12.57 -1.47
N LEU A 235 -0.72 -11.33 -1.49
CA LEU A 235 -1.03 -10.56 -2.69
C LEU A 235 -0.16 -9.32 -2.80
N PHE A 236 0.48 -9.14 -3.95
CA PHE A 236 1.40 -8.03 -4.24
C PHE A 236 0.82 -7.20 -5.39
N GLU A 237 0.72 -5.89 -5.21
CA GLU A 237 0.09 -4.98 -6.17
C GLU A 237 0.70 -3.58 -6.10
N PRO A 238 0.72 -2.81 -7.19
CA PRO A 238 0.96 -1.37 -7.12
C PRO A 238 -0.07 -0.68 -6.21
N VAL A 239 0.31 0.41 -5.54
CA VAL A 239 -0.65 1.24 -4.77
C VAL A 239 -1.64 1.96 -5.69
N HIS A 240 -1.20 2.35 -6.89
CA HIS A 240 -2.04 3.11 -7.80
C HIS A 240 -3.20 2.28 -8.37
N GLY A 241 -4.32 2.94 -8.66
CA GLY A 241 -5.46 2.34 -9.34
C GLY A 241 -5.24 2.15 -10.86
N SER A 242 -6.32 1.86 -11.58
CA SER A 242 -6.29 1.55 -13.02
C SER A 242 -5.93 2.73 -13.94
N ALA A 243 -5.90 3.97 -13.42
CA ALA A 243 -5.52 5.18 -14.15
C ALA A 243 -6.19 5.29 -15.55
N PHE A 244 -7.53 5.36 -15.56
CA PHE A 244 -8.35 5.30 -16.78
C PHE A 244 -8.06 6.44 -17.76
N ASP A 245 -7.64 7.60 -17.25
CA ASP A 245 -7.23 8.75 -18.03
C ASP A 245 -6.00 8.48 -18.92
N ILE A 246 -5.17 7.49 -18.60
CA ILE A 246 -3.96 7.12 -19.36
C ILE A 246 -3.98 5.70 -19.95
N THR A 247 -5.08 4.95 -19.77
CA THR A 247 -5.21 3.58 -20.29
C THR A 247 -4.98 3.52 -21.81
N GLY A 248 -4.18 2.56 -22.25
CA GLY A 248 -3.85 2.35 -23.67
C GLY A 248 -2.88 3.36 -24.28
N LYS A 249 -2.45 4.40 -23.54
CA LYS A 249 -1.50 5.41 -24.04
C LYS A 249 -0.03 4.99 -23.93
N GLY A 250 0.26 3.93 -23.16
CA GLY A 250 1.63 3.43 -22.94
C GLY A 250 2.52 4.41 -22.17
N VAL A 251 1.94 5.21 -21.28
CA VAL A 251 2.66 6.24 -20.50
C VAL A 251 2.66 5.97 -18.99
N ALA A 252 2.06 4.86 -18.55
CA ALA A 252 2.05 4.46 -17.14
C ALA A 252 3.48 4.11 -16.67
N ASN A 253 3.80 4.48 -15.45
CA ASN A 253 5.07 4.14 -14.82
C ASN A 253 5.07 2.66 -14.38
N PRO A 254 5.99 1.81 -14.90
CA PRO A 254 6.02 0.39 -14.53
C PRO A 254 6.79 0.11 -13.22
N VAL A 255 7.41 1.12 -12.59
CA VAL A 255 8.28 0.93 -11.42
C VAL A 255 7.55 0.29 -10.23
N ALA A 256 6.32 0.73 -9.92
CA ALA A 256 5.54 0.13 -8.83
C ALA A 256 5.26 -1.36 -9.08
N THR A 257 5.03 -1.76 -10.33
CA THR A 257 4.82 -3.17 -10.70
C THR A 257 6.10 -3.99 -10.52
N PHE A 258 7.24 -3.48 -10.99
CA PHE A 258 8.53 -4.16 -10.77
C PHE A 258 8.84 -4.32 -9.29
N TRP A 259 8.59 -3.28 -8.50
CA TRP A 259 8.84 -3.34 -7.06
C TRP A 259 7.87 -4.29 -6.36
N SER A 260 6.59 -4.32 -6.76
CA SER A 260 5.63 -5.31 -6.25
C SER A 260 6.06 -6.75 -6.56
N ALA A 261 6.63 -6.98 -7.75
CA ALA A 261 7.22 -8.28 -8.10
C ALA A 261 8.46 -8.60 -7.27
N ALA A 262 9.33 -7.62 -6.97
CA ALA A 262 10.48 -7.82 -6.09
C ALA A 262 10.07 -8.14 -4.64
N GLU A 263 9.03 -7.48 -4.12
CA GLU A 263 8.45 -7.80 -2.81
C GLU A 263 7.90 -9.23 -2.80
N MET A 264 7.23 -9.66 -3.87
CA MET A 264 6.76 -11.05 -4.03
C MET A 264 7.91 -12.05 -4.05
N LEU A 265 8.97 -11.78 -4.83
CA LEU A 265 10.16 -12.64 -4.90
C LEU A 265 10.81 -12.78 -3.52
N THR A 266 10.98 -11.67 -2.81
CA THR A 266 11.49 -11.67 -1.43
C THR A 266 10.60 -12.53 -0.52
N TRP A 267 9.28 -12.40 -0.67
CA TRP A 267 8.31 -13.15 0.13
C TRP A 267 8.42 -14.66 -0.07
N ILE A 268 8.58 -15.13 -1.31
CA ILE A 268 8.67 -16.57 -1.63
C ILE A 268 10.08 -17.15 -1.43
N GLY A 269 11.03 -16.36 -0.91
CA GLY A 269 12.39 -16.81 -0.57
C GLY A 269 13.45 -16.49 -1.63
N GLU A 270 13.09 -15.82 -2.72
CA GLU A 270 13.96 -15.45 -3.84
C GLU A 270 14.56 -14.05 -3.68
N LYS A 271 15.16 -13.79 -2.51
CA LYS A 271 15.68 -12.46 -2.16
C LYS A 271 16.79 -11.98 -3.12
N ASP A 272 17.69 -12.86 -3.55
CA ASP A 272 18.75 -12.50 -4.49
C ASP A 272 18.19 -12.01 -5.84
N ALA A 273 17.12 -12.66 -6.33
CA ALA A 273 16.44 -12.23 -7.55
C ALA A 273 15.71 -10.89 -7.36
N ALA A 274 15.08 -10.68 -6.19
CA ALA A 274 14.45 -9.41 -5.84
C ALA A 274 15.46 -8.25 -5.81
N ASP A 275 16.59 -8.44 -5.12
CA ASP A 275 17.65 -7.45 -4.98
C ASP A 275 18.27 -7.12 -6.36
N LYS A 276 18.49 -8.13 -7.22
CA LYS A 276 18.94 -7.93 -8.60
C LYS A 276 17.94 -7.12 -9.44
N LEU A 277 16.65 -7.46 -9.38
CA LEU A 277 15.60 -6.75 -10.10
C LEU A 277 15.55 -5.28 -9.68
N MET A 278 15.55 -5.00 -8.37
CA MET A 278 15.51 -3.62 -7.87
C MET A 278 16.78 -2.86 -8.19
N GLY A 279 17.94 -3.50 -8.17
CA GLY A 279 19.19 -2.88 -8.63
C GLY A 279 19.15 -2.48 -10.11
N CYS A 280 18.54 -3.30 -10.98
CA CYS A 280 18.32 -2.94 -12.39
C CYS A 280 17.37 -1.74 -12.54
N VAL A 281 16.26 -1.73 -11.80
CA VAL A 281 15.30 -0.62 -11.82
C VAL A 281 15.97 0.68 -11.36
N GLU A 282 16.74 0.65 -10.28
CA GLU A 282 17.48 1.79 -9.76
C GLU A 282 18.48 2.36 -10.78
N ARG A 283 19.25 1.51 -11.46
CA ARG A 283 20.20 1.94 -12.50
C ARG A 283 19.49 2.60 -13.70
N VAL A 284 18.35 2.06 -14.12
CA VAL A 284 17.54 2.65 -15.20
C VAL A 284 17.00 4.02 -14.80
N CYS A 285 16.51 4.17 -13.57
CA CYS A 285 16.06 5.45 -13.04
C CYS A 285 17.21 6.46 -12.91
N GLU A 286 18.37 6.04 -12.41
CA GLU A 286 19.57 6.87 -12.29
C GLU A 286 20.09 7.36 -13.65
N ALA A 287 19.98 6.54 -14.69
CA ALA A 287 20.29 6.90 -16.07
C ALA A 287 19.30 7.92 -16.69
N GLY A 288 18.25 8.31 -15.97
CA GLY A 288 17.26 9.29 -16.43
C GLY A 288 16.20 8.71 -17.37
N ILE A 289 16.11 7.37 -17.49
CA ILE A 289 15.07 6.70 -18.28
C ILE A 289 13.81 6.63 -17.41
N LEU A 290 13.10 7.76 -17.35
CA LEU A 290 11.97 8.00 -16.47
C LEU A 290 10.71 8.32 -17.26
N THR A 291 9.55 7.87 -16.78
CA THR A 291 8.24 8.29 -17.28
C THR A 291 7.92 9.72 -16.84
N ALA A 292 6.87 10.30 -17.44
CA ALA A 292 6.51 11.71 -17.25
C ALA A 292 6.19 12.10 -15.80
N ASP A 293 5.61 11.18 -15.02
CA ASP A 293 5.31 11.38 -13.60
C ASP A 293 6.57 11.53 -12.73
N LEU A 294 7.70 10.99 -13.19
CA LEU A 294 9.02 11.15 -12.56
C LEU A 294 9.85 12.27 -13.23
N GLY A 295 9.25 13.07 -14.10
CA GLY A 295 9.90 14.19 -14.79
C GLY A 295 10.68 13.81 -16.06
N GLY A 296 10.57 12.57 -16.54
CA GLY A 296 11.20 12.11 -17.77
C GLY A 296 10.30 12.18 -19.00
N LYS A 297 10.72 11.51 -20.07
CA LYS A 297 10.02 11.46 -21.37
C LYS A 297 9.82 10.03 -21.89
N ALA A 298 10.28 9.04 -21.15
CA ALA A 298 10.16 7.64 -21.52
C ALA A 298 8.69 7.19 -21.46
N LYS A 299 8.33 6.27 -22.34
CA LYS A 299 7.07 5.52 -22.28
C LYS A 299 7.23 4.27 -21.41
N THR A 300 6.12 3.63 -21.07
CA THR A 300 6.11 2.39 -20.28
C THR A 300 7.08 1.36 -20.86
N GLN A 301 7.01 1.12 -22.18
CA GLN A 301 7.83 0.11 -22.85
C GLN A 301 9.31 0.49 -22.90
N ASP A 302 9.65 1.78 -22.93
CA ASP A 302 11.05 2.23 -22.93
C ASP A 302 11.73 1.87 -21.61
N VAL A 303 11.04 2.11 -20.49
CA VAL A 303 11.51 1.72 -19.15
C VAL A 303 11.61 0.20 -19.02
N VAL A 304 10.59 -0.54 -19.48
CA VAL A 304 10.61 -2.02 -19.46
C VAL A 304 11.79 -2.57 -20.25
N ASN A 305 12.01 -2.11 -21.47
CA ASN A 305 13.12 -2.55 -22.32
C ASN A 305 14.48 -2.25 -21.67
N ALA A 306 14.62 -1.07 -21.05
CA ALA A 306 15.83 -0.70 -20.35
C ALA A 306 16.10 -1.62 -19.14
N VAL A 307 15.07 -1.94 -18.35
CA VAL A 307 15.20 -2.87 -17.22
C VAL A 307 15.56 -4.29 -17.70
N CYS A 308 14.89 -4.79 -18.74
CA CYS A 308 15.26 -6.08 -19.34
C CYS A 308 16.71 -6.09 -19.84
N GLY A 309 17.16 -5.01 -20.50
CA GLY A 309 18.54 -4.89 -20.95
C GLY A 309 19.56 -4.83 -19.82
N GLU A 310 19.20 -4.30 -18.64
CA GLU A 310 20.03 -4.39 -17.43
C GLU A 310 20.06 -5.80 -16.83
N ILE A 311 18.95 -6.53 -16.89
CA ILE A 311 18.87 -7.93 -16.42
C ILE A 311 19.72 -8.85 -17.31
N ASP A 312 19.68 -8.67 -18.63
CA ASP A 312 20.47 -9.48 -19.58
C ASP A 312 21.99 -9.31 -19.43
N ARG A 313 22.44 -8.30 -18.67
CA ARG A 313 23.86 -8.00 -18.40
C ARG A 313 24.37 -8.60 -17.08
N LEU A 314 23.49 -9.14 -16.23
CA LEU A 314 23.85 -9.79 -14.96
C LEU A 314 24.46 -11.17 -15.19
#